data_AF-A0A6G3RT92-F1
#
_entry.id   AF-A0A6G3RT92-F1
#
_cell.length_a   1.000
_cell.length_b   1.000
_cell.length_c   1.000
_cell.angle_alpha   90.00
_cell.angle_beta   90.00
_cell.angle_gamma   90.00
#
_symmetry.space_group_name_H-M   'P 1'
#
loop_
_entity.id
_entity.type
_entity.pdbx_description
1 polymer ?
#
loop_
_entity_poly.entity_id
_entity_poly.type
_entity_poly.pdbx_seq_one_letter_code
_entity_poly.pdbx_strand_id
1 'polypeptide(L)' 'MDEARARDVLAQAGVVDGPGGAGADGAELIALGENAVFAAGDLVVKVGRSSAQAPELLDRARRELAIASYLAEHG' A
#
# COMPACT_ATOMS: atom_id res chain seq x y z
N MET A 1 -5.55 -7.52 -10.89
CA MET A 1 -5.94 -6.99 -9.57
C MET A 1 -7.00 -5.95 -9.83
N ASP A 2 -8.12 -6.01 -9.11
CA ASP A 2 -9.18 -5.02 -9.14
C ASP A 2 -9.22 -4.25 -7.81
N GLU A 3 -9.95 -3.14 -7.77
CA GLU A 3 -10.07 -2.30 -6.57
C GLU A 3 -10.70 -3.07 -5.40
N ALA A 4 -11.73 -3.89 -5.65
CA ALA A 4 -12.43 -4.63 -4.61
C ALA A 4 -11.48 -5.53 -3.82
N ARG A 5 -10.68 -6.34 -4.52
CA ARG A 5 -9.68 -7.19 -3.88
C ARG A 5 -8.59 -6.39 -3.17
N ALA A 6 -8.22 -5.23 -3.70
CA ALA A 6 -7.24 -4.37 -3.04
C ALA A 6 -7.78 -3.76 -1.74
N ARG A 7 -9.07 -3.38 -1.71
CA ARG A 7 -9.77 -2.93 -0.50
C ARG A 7 -9.88 -4.05 0.54
N ASP A 8 -10.17 -5.28 0.13
CA ASP A 8 -10.19 -6.43 1.04
C ASP A 8 -8.83 -6.64 1.73
N VAL A 9 -7.74 -6.56 0.95
CA VAL A 9 -6.38 -6.66 1.50
C VAL A 9 -6.08 -5.51 2.45
N LEU A 10 -6.46 -4.27 2.10
CA LEU A 10 -6.26 -3.10 2.94
C LEU A 10 -6.99 -3.23 4.29
N ALA A 11 -8.25 -3.64 4.25
CA ALA A 11 -9.07 -3.86 5.45
C ALA A 11 -8.49 -4.98 6.34
N GLN A 12 -8.07 -6.10 5.74
CA GLN A 12 -7.47 -7.21 6.49
C GLN A 12 -6.11 -6.85 7.09
N ALA A 13 -5.35 -5.97 6.45
CA ALA A 13 -4.03 -5.56 6.93
C ALA A 13 -4.11 -4.63 8.15
N GLY A 14 -5.23 -3.92 8.35
CA GLY A 14 -5.46 -3.02 9.50
C GLY A 14 -4.48 -1.84 9.59
N VAL A 15 -3.72 -1.57 8.52
CA VAL A 15 -2.62 -0.59 8.52
C VAL A 15 -3.11 0.86 8.49
N VAL A 16 -4.39 1.08 8.20
CA VAL A 16 -5.04 2.41 8.12
C VAL A 16 -5.94 2.71 9.32
N ASP A 17 -6.00 1.82 10.31
CA ASP A 17 -6.84 2.00 11.51
C ASP A 17 -6.10 2.75 12.64
N GLY A 18 -4.80 3.01 12.46
CA GLY A 18 -3.94 3.69 13.42
C GLY A 18 -4.02 5.23 13.35
N PRO A 19 -3.29 5.93 14.25
CA PRO A 19 -3.19 7.39 14.21
C PRO A 19 -2.72 7.89 12.85
N GLY A 20 -3.39 8.91 12.31
CA GLY A 20 -3.11 9.44 10.98
C GLY A 20 -3.85 8.73 9.84
N GLY A 21 -4.37 7.52 10.07
CA GLY A 21 -5.18 6.78 9.12
C GLY A 21 -6.65 7.21 9.06
N ALA A 22 -7.29 7.00 7.91
CA ALA A 22 -8.72 7.29 7.70
C ALA A 22 -9.63 6.05 7.89
N GLY A 23 -9.07 4.91 8.32
CA GLY A 23 -9.73 3.61 8.26
C GLY A 23 -9.87 3.08 6.83
N ALA A 24 -10.16 1.80 6.69
CA ALA A 24 -10.26 1.15 5.37
C ALA A 24 -11.35 1.75 4.47
N ASP A 25 -12.50 2.12 5.06
CA ASP A 25 -13.62 2.73 4.33
C ASP A 25 -13.32 4.19 3.91
N GLY A 26 -12.50 4.90 4.69
CA GLY A 26 -12.07 6.27 4.40
C GLY A 26 -10.90 6.36 3.43
N ALA A 27 -10.35 5.23 2.98
CA ALA A 27 -9.23 5.19 2.06
C ALA A 27 -9.67 5.48 0.60
N GLU A 28 -9.15 6.56 0.04
CA GLU A 28 -9.41 6.98 -1.34
C GLU A 28 -8.45 6.28 -2.31
N LEU A 29 -8.98 5.65 -3.36
CA LEU A 29 -8.15 5.09 -4.43
C LEU A 29 -7.66 6.23 -5.34
N ILE A 30 -6.34 6.47 -5.34
CA ILE A 30 -5.72 7.54 -6.14
C ILE A 30 -5.10 7.03 -7.45
N ALA A 31 -4.73 5.75 -7.51
CA ALA A 31 -4.22 5.13 -8.73
C ALA A 31 -4.48 3.62 -8.76
N LEU A 32 -4.83 3.09 -9.93
CA LEU A 32 -5.01 1.66 -10.17
C LEU A 32 -4.22 1.21 -11.40
N GLY A 33 -3.13 0.49 -11.16
CA GLY A 33 -2.24 -0.02 -12.21
C GLY A 33 -1.54 -1.30 -11.78
N GLU A 34 -0.20 -1.30 -11.77
CA GLU A 34 0.59 -2.41 -11.20
C GLU A 34 0.27 -2.63 -9.71
N ASN A 35 0.03 -1.53 -9.00
CA ASN A 35 -0.47 -1.50 -7.63
C ASN A 35 -1.79 -0.72 -7.60
N ALA A 36 -2.66 -1.05 -6.64
CA ALA A 36 -3.68 -0.11 -6.17
C ALA A 36 -3.03 0.79 -5.12
N VAL A 37 -3.18 2.10 -5.27
CA VAL A 37 -2.62 3.10 -4.35
C VAL A 37 -3.77 3.82 -3.66
N PHE A 38 -3.76 3.78 -2.33
CA PHE A 38 -4.77 4.41 -1.49
C PHE A 38 -4.17 5.55 -0.69
N ALA A 39 -4.88 6.67 -0.61
CA ALA A 39 -4.64 7.72 0.37
C ALA A 39 -5.59 7.51 1.56
N ALA A 40 -5.07 7.47 2.78
CA ALA A 40 -5.84 7.29 4.00
C ALA A 40 -5.30 8.24 5.07
N GLY A 41 -5.85 9.45 5.12
CA GLY A 41 -5.36 10.51 5.99
C GLY A 41 -3.95 10.95 5.59
N ASP A 42 -2.97 10.80 6.48
CA ASP A 42 -1.55 11.10 6.20
C ASP A 42 -0.78 9.92 5.60
N LEU A 43 -1.41 8.74 5.51
CA LEU A 43 -0.81 7.52 5.01
C LEU A 43 -1.12 7.29 3.53
N VAL A 44 -0.10 6.86 2.78
CA VAL A 44 -0.29 6.30 1.43
C VAL A 44 0.04 4.81 1.47
N VAL A 45 -0.91 3.97 1.04
CA VAL A 45 -0.76 2.51 1.00
C VAL A 45 -0.73 2.00 -0.42
N LYS A 46 0.28 1.19 -0.77
CA LYS A 46 0.37 0.49 -2.04
C LYS A 46 0.02 -0.98 -1.85
N VAL A 47 -1.05 -1.44 -2.46
CA VAL A 47 -1.45 -2.85 -2.51
C VAL A 47 -1.03 -3.43 -3.85
N GLY A 48 -0.03 -4.31 -3.83
CA GLY A 48 0.47 -4.98 -5.03
C GLY A 48 -0.32 -6.23 -5.39
N ARG A 49 -0.27 -6.61 -6.67
CA ARG A 49 -0.85 -7.88 -7.15
C ARG A 49 -0.17 -9.09 -6.51
N SER A 50 -0.80 -10.26 -6.63
CA SER A 50 -0.34 -11.50 -6.01
C SER A 50 1.13 -11.81 -6.33
N SER A 51 1.95 -11.96 -5.29
CA SER A 51 3.35 -12.40 -5.41
C SER A 51 3.48 -13.84 -5.93
N ALA A 52 2.42 -14.66 -5.84
CA ALA A 52 2.41 -15.99 -6.45
C ALA A 52 2.45 -15.94 -7.99
N GLN A 53 1.97 -14.84 -8.58
CA GLN A 53 1.97 -14.63 -10.03
C GLN A 53 3.18 -13.79 -10.50
N ALA A 54 3.81 -13.06 -9.58
CA ALA A 54 4.89 -12.12 -9.85
C ALA A 54 5.79 -11.98 -8.60
N PRO A 55 6.62 -12.99 -8.27
CA PRO A 55 7.43 -13.02 -7.06
C PRO A 55 8.37 -11.81 -6.93
N GLU A 56 8.84 -11.29 -8.06
CA GLU A 56 9.72 -10.12 -8.15
C GLU A 56 9.11 -8.85 -7.54
N LEU A 57 7.78 -8.78 -7.45
CA LEU A 57 7.10 -7.62 -6.86
C LEU A 57 7.31 -7.51 -5.36
N LEU A 58 7.47 -8.63 -4.66
CA LEU A 58 7.75 -8.59 -3.22
C LEU A 58 9.16 -8.02 -2.97
N ASP A 59 10.14 -8.44 -3.76
CA ASP A 59 11.52 -7.95 -3.65
C ASP A 59 11.60 -6.46 -4.00
N ARG A 60 10.85 -6.03 -5.03
CA ARG A 60 10.73 -4.62 -5.39
C ARG A 60 10.09 -3.81 -4.26
N ALA A 61 8.97 -4.26 -3.71
CA ALA A 61 8.29 -3.56 -2.61
C ALA A 61 9.21 -3.40 -1.39
N ARG A 62 9.97 -4.44 -1.03
CA ARG A 62 10.98 -4.39 0.05
C ARG A 62 12.06 -3.35 -0.23
N ARG A 63 12.57 -3.31 -1.47
CA ARG A 63 13.58 -2.32 -1.88
C ARG A 63 13.03 -0.89 -1.83
N GLU A 64 11.83 -0.66 -2.34
CA GLU A 64 11.18 0.66 -2.30
C GLU A 64 11.00 1.14 -0.85
N LEU A 65 10.55 0.26 0.05
CA LEU A 65 10.42 0.61 1.47
C LEU A 65 11.77 0.91 2.13
N ALA A 66 12.81 0.12 1.85
CA ALA A 66 14.15 0.36 2.37
C ALA A 66 14.72 1.73 1.90
N ILE A 67 14.47 2.11 0.65
CA ILE A 67 14.84 3.43 0.12
C ILE A 67 14.04 4.53 0.83
N ALA A 68 12.74 4.37 1.01
CA ALA A 68 11.90 5.34 1.71
C ALA A 68 12.36 5.56 3.16
N SER A 69 12.69 4.49 3.89
CA SER A 69 13.25 4.58 5.24
C SER A 69 14.59 5.32 5.26
N TYR A 70 15.50 4.99 4.34
CA TYR A 70 16.78 5.68 4.23
C TYR A 70 16.60 7.19 3.98
N LEU A 71 15.70 7.56 3.05
CA LEU A 71 15.39 8.96 2.74
C LEU A 71 14.75 9.68 3.92
N ALA A 72 13.88 9.03 4.70
CA ALA A 72 13.30 9.63 5.90
C ALA A 72 14.35 9.90 6.99
N GLU A 73 15.42 9.11 7.05
CA GLU A 73 16.50 9.26 8.02
C GLU A 73 17.60 10.25 7.58
N HIS A 74 17.82 10.41 6.26
CA HIS A 74 19.00 11.11 5.72
C HIS A 74 18.71 12.21 4.70
N GLY A 75 17.44 12.46 4.33
CA GLY A 75 17.02 13.48 3.37
C GLY A 75 16.45 14.72 4.05
#